data_AF-A0AAI9TZ79-F1
#
_entry.id   AF-A0AAI9TZ79-F1
#
_cell.length_a   1.000
_cell.length_b   1.000
_cell.length_c   1.000
_cell.angle_alpha   90.00
_cell.angle_beta   90.00
_cell.angle_gamma   90.00
#
_symmetry.space_group_name_H-M   'P 1'
#
loop_
_entity.id
_entity.type
_entity.pdbx_description
1 polymer ?
#
loop_
_entity_poly.entity_id
_entity_poly.type
_entity_poly.pdbx_seq_one_letter_code
_entity_poly.pdbx_strand_id
1 'polypeptide(L)'
;MLSKIGVLTGALLVALPMTLACLGYEGGLPKPTSNKQISAPIYVKSGEVFDGGWAKYDRSPTSCREQVEGGEKDTAFVLQKGATLRNVIIRKTAGEGVYCLGGGCNIEFV
;
A
#
# COMPACT_ATOMS: atom_id res chain seq x y z
N MET A 1 -41.92 47.74 -17.82
CA MET A 1 -41.28 46.51 -18.35
C MET A 1 -39.79 46.57 -18.06
N LEU A 2 -39.20 45.40 -17.82
CA LEU A 2 -37.93 45.09 -17.15
C LEU A 2 -36.71 45.95 -17.55
N SER A 3 -35.87 46.30 -16.58
CA SER A 3 -34.48 45.79 -16.53
C SER A 3 -33.77 46.22 -15.23
N LYS A 4 -33.71 45.31 -14.25
CA LYS A 4 -32.71 45.33 -13.18
C LYS A 4 -31.77 44.17 -13.45
N ILE A 5 -30.69 44.42 -14.19
CA ILE A 5 -29.56 43.50 -14.30
C ILE A 5 -28.36 44.27 -13.79
N GLY A 6 -27.93 43.91 -12.59
CA GLY A 6 -26.71 44.42 -12.00
C GLY A 6 -26.56 43.79 -10.64
N VAL A 7 -25.38 43.22 -10.41
CA VAL A 7 -24.91 42.57 -9.18
C VAL A 7 -25.32 41.11 -9.03
N LEU A 8 -24.50 40.19 -9.56
CA LEU A 8 -24.33 38.82 -9.02
C LEU A 8 -23.08 38.10 -9.57
N THR A 9 -22.00 38.81 -9.88
CA THR A 9 -20.74 38.23 -10.42
C THR A 9 -19.60 38.24 -9.40
N GLY A 10 -19.76 37.62 -8.24
CA GLY A 10 -18.68 37.70 -7.23
C GLY A 10 -18.65 36.71 -6.06
N ALA A 11 -19.23 35.52 -6.15
CA ALA A 11 -19.27 34.61 -4.99
C ALA A 11 -18.99 33.11 -5.27
N LEU A 12 -18.44 32.72 -6.41
CA LEU A 12 -18.36 31.29 -6.78
C LEU A 12 -17.00 30.58 -6.57
N LEU A 13 -15.96 31.24 -6.04
CA LEU A 13 -14.59 30.68 -6.03
C LEU A 13 -14.09 30.13 -4.69
N VAL A 14 -14.85 30.18 -3.60
CA VAL A 14 -14.38 29.75 -2.25
C VAL A 14 -14.80 28.32 -1.87
N ALA A 15 -15.69 27.66 -2.64
CA ALA A 15 -16.23 26.34 -2.28
C ALA A 15 -15.44 25.12 -2.79
N LEU A 16 -14.37 25.32 -3.56
CA LEU A 16 -13.62 24.23 -4.21
C LEU A 16 -12.84 23.27 -3.29
N PRO A 17 -12.30 23.64 -2.10
CA PRO A 17 -11.41 22.72 -1.40
C PRO A 17 -12.13 21.59 -0.63
N MET A 18 -13.44 21.69 -0.38
CA MET A 18 -14.16 20.72 0.47
C MET A 18 -14.63 19.46 -0.28
N THR A 19 -14.73 19.49 -1.61
CA THR A 19 -15.21 18.34 -2.40
C THR A 19 -14.12 17.30 -2.69
N LEU A 20 -12.85 17.69 -2.61
CA LEU A 20 -11.70 16.79 -2.82
C LEU A 20 -11.48 15.82 -1.65
N ALA A 21 -11.92 16.17 -0.44
CA ALA A 21 -11.81 15.31 0.74
C ALA A 21 -12.69 14.04 0.63
N CYS A 22 -13.66 14.01 -0.29
CA CYS A 22 -14.54 12.87 -0.51
C CYS A 22 -14.05 11.90 -1.61
N LEU A 23 -12.94 12.18 -2.31
CA LEU A 23 -12.40 11.32 -3.37
C LEU A 23 -11.48 10.22 -2.80
N GLY A 24 -11.89 9.59 -1.69
CA GLY A 24 -11.23 8.39 -1.18
C GLY A 24 -11.36 7.23 -2.16
N TYR A 25 -10.44 6.27 -2.10
CA TYR A 25 -10.55 5.04 -2.88
C TYR A 25 -11.75 4.21 -2.40
N GLU A 26 -12.83 4.19 -3.17
CA GLU A 26 -14.05 3.41 -2.87
C GLU A 26 -13.99 1.96 -3.40
N GLY A 27 -12.88 1.56 -4.04
CA GLY A 27 -12.72 0.25 -4.67
C GLY A 27 -12.56 -0.93 -3.70
N GLY A 28 -12.66 -0.71 -2.39
CA GLY A 28 -12.51 -1.74 -1.36
C GLY A 28 -11.06 -2.21 -1.18
N LEU A 29 -10.85 -3.41 -0.63
CA LEU A 29 -9.53 -4.02 -0.62
C LEU A 29 -9.22 -4.67 -1.98
N PRO A 30 -7.95 -4.69 -2.43
CA PRO A 30 -7.57 -5.35 -3.67
C PRO A 30 -7.94 -6.84 -3.63
N LYS A 31 -8.48 -7.34 -4.75
CA LYS A 31 -8.77 -8.76 -4.91
C LYS A 31 -7.50 -9.51 -5.31
N PRO A 32 -7.10 -10.58 -4.60
CA PRO A 32 -5.93 -11.36 -4.97
C PRO A 32 -6.03 -11.94 -6.38
N THR A 33 -4.99 -11.75 -7.19
CA THR A 33 -4.89 -12.37 -8.53
C THR A 33 -4.39 -13.81 -8.47
N SER A 34 -3.57 -14.13 -7.46
CA SER A 34 -3.06 -15.47 -7.20
C SER A 34 -2.67 -15.63 -5.73
N ASN A 35 -2.37 -16.86 -5.31
CA ASN A 35 -1.86 -17.17 -3.97
C ASN A 35 -0.44 -17.75 -4.09
N LYS A 36 0.48 -17.29 -3.25
CA LYS A 36 1.88 -17.73 -3.19
C LYS A 36 2.18 -18.18 -1.77
N GLN A 37 2.71 -19.40 -1.62
CA GLN A 37 3.23 -19.88 -0.36
C GLN A 37 4.75 -19.71 -0.36
N ILE A 38 5.28 -19.07 0.68
CA ILE A 38 6.70 -18.78 0.85
C ILE A 38 7.21 -19.36 2.17
N SER A 39 8.33 -20.08 2.12
CA SER A 39 8.95 -20.72 3.29
C SER A 39 10.00 -19.85 3.98
N ALA A 40 10.43 -18.75 3.34
CA ALA A 40 11.32 -17.72 3.88
C ALA A 40 10.91 -16.32 3.37
N PRO A 41 11.45 -15.22 3.94
CA PRO A 41 11.28 -13.88 3.38
C PRO A 41 11.73 -13.80 1.92
N ILE A 42 11.03 -13.01 1.12
CA ILE A 42 11.49 -12.64 -0.22
C ILE A 42 12.40 -11.41 -0.10
N TYR A 43 13.64 -11.54 -0.56
CA TYR A 43 14.59 -10.42 -0.60
C TYR A 43 14.50 -9.68 -1.94
N VAL A 44 14.32 -8.36 -1.88
CA VAL A 44 14.35 -7.46 -3.03
C VAL A 44 15.61 -6.60 -2.92
N LYS A 45 16.50 -6.69 -3.92
CA LYS A 45 17.82 -6.06 -3.82
C LYS A 45 17.74 -4.56 -4.10
N SER A 46 18.80 -3.84 -3.74
CA SER A 46 18.89 -2.39 -3.90
C SER A 46 18.58 -1.95 -5.33
N GLY A 47 17.61 -1.04 -5.49
CA GLY A 47 17.17 -0.50 -6.78
C GLY A 47 16.27 -1.43 -7.60
N GLU A 48 16.01 -2.66 -7.14
CA GLU A 48 15.08 -3.56 -7.83
C GLU A 48 13.61 -3.22 -7.50
N VAL A 49 12.74 -3.52 -8.45
CA VAL A 49 11.28 -3.44 -8.27
C VAL A 49 10.72 -4.85 -8.22
N PHE A 50 10.05 -5.18 -7.14
CA PHE A 50 9.21 -6.36 -7.04
C PHE A 50 7.74 -5.95 -7.20
N ASP A 51 7.15 -6.29 -8.34
CA ASP A 51 5.71 -6.13 -8.59
C ASP A 51 5.01 -7.47 -8.45
N GLY A 52 4.19 -7.62 -7.40
CA GLY A 52 3.46 -8.86 -7.17
C GLY A 52 2.19 -9.01 -8.01
N GLY A 53 1.79 -8.00 -8.78
CA GLY A 53 0.58 -8.05 -9.60
C GLY A 53 -0.68 -8.41 -8.81
N TRP A 54 -0.77 -7.94 -7.56
CA TRP A 54 -1.80 -8.26 -6.56
C TRP A 54 -1.84 -9.74 -6.14
N ALA A 55 -0.73 -10.46 -6.27
CA ALA A 55 -0.60 -11.78 -5.66
C ALA A 55 -0.61 -11.69 -4.13
N LYS A 56 -1.24 -12.68 -3.50
CA LYS A 56 -1.29 -12.81 -2.03
C LYS A 56 -0.23 -13.78 -1.54
N TYR A 57 0.58 -13.35 -0.58
CA TYR A 57 1.72 -14.08 -0.05
C TYR A 57 1.45 -14.58 1.37
N ASP A 58 1.57 -15.89 1.55
CA ASP A 58 1.37 -16.62 2.79
C ASP A 58 2.70 -17.26 3.23
N ARG A 59 3.07 -17.12 4.50
CA ARG A 59 4.19 -17.88 5.08
C ARG A 59 3.71 -19.29 5.40
N SER A 60 4.41 -20.30 4.87
CA SER A 60 4.12 -21.71 5.11
C SER A 60 5.44 -22.43 5.44
N PRO A 61 5.68 -22.85 6.69
CA PRO A 61 4.80 -22.68 7.86
C PRO A 61 4.61 -21.20 8.24
N THR A 62 3.55 -20.91 9.00
CA THR A 62 3.30 -19.56 9.55
C THR A 62 4.50 -19.12 10.40
N SER A 63 4.96 -17.88 10.20
CA SER A 63 5.94 -17.24 11.10
C SER A 63 5.26 -16.40 12.18
N CYS A 64 3.97 -16.11 12.03
CA CYS A 64 3.17 -15.39 13.02
C CYS A 64 2.99 -16.21 14.30
N ARG A 65 3.44 -15.63 15.42
CA ARG A 65 3.36 -16.18 16.78
C ARG A 65 2.69 -15.16 17.70
N GLU A 66 1.52 -14.70 17.29
CA GLU A 66 0.73 -13.67 17.98
C GLU A 66 1.50 -12.35 18.13
N GLN A 67 1.78 -11.91 19.36
CA GLN A 67 2.49 -10.66 19.67
C GLN A 67 4.00 -10.85 19.84
N VAL A 68 4.52 -12.04 19.55
CA VAL A 68 5.96 -12.32 19.70
C VAL A 68 6.70 -11.90 18.44
N GLU A 69 7.44 -10.80 18.57
CA GLU A 69 8.36 -10.30 17.54
C GLU A 69 9.32 -11.40 17.05
N GLY A 70 9.45 -11.48 15.73
CA GLY A 70 10.21 -12.52 15.03
C GLY A 70 11.48 -12.05 14.34
N GLY A 71 11.58 -10.74 14.15
CA GLY A 71 12.67 -10.11 13.41
C GLY A 71 12.66 -10.45 11.91
N GLU A 72 13.75 -10.10 11.22
CA GLU A 72 13.86 -10.21 9.76
C GLU A 72 13.41 -11.56 9.17
N LYS A 73 13.79 -12.68 9.81
CA LYS A 73 13.46 -14.05 9.34
C LYS A 73 11.96 -14.36 9.28
N ASP A 74 11.15 -13.63 10.06
CA ASP A 74 9.72 -13.85 10.17
C ASP A 74 8.92 -12.92 9.25
N THR A 75 9.59 -12.07 8.46
CA THR A 75 9.01 -11.16 7.46
C THR A 75 8.44 -11.88 6.24
N ALA A 76 7.52 -11.23 5.55
CA ALA A 76 7.12 -11.61 4.19
C ALA A 76 8.15 -11.11 3.17
N PHE A 77 8.60 -9.86 3.31
CA PHE A 77 9.54 -9.22 2.38
C PHE A 77 10.64 -8.46 3.13
N VAL A 78 11.87 -8.55 2.61
CA VAL A 78 13.00 -7.73 3.01
C VAL A 78 13.45 -6.90 1.81
N LEU A 79 13.40 -5.58 1.94
CA LEU A 79 13.81 -4.64 0.90
C LEU A 79 15.12 -3.98 1.29
N GLN A 80 16.13 -4.13 0.43
CA GLN A 80 17.35 -3.35 0.56
C GLN A 80 17.09 -1.89 0.16
N LYS A 81 17.99 -0.99 0.57
CA LYS A 81 17.90 0.45 0.24
C LYS A 81 17.68 0.70 -1.25
N GLY A 82 16.66 1.50 -1.56
CA GLY A 82 16.25 1.88 -2.91
C GLY A 82 15.37 0.85 -3.63
N ALA A 83 15.12 -0.31 -3.03
CA ALA A 83 14.22 -1.31 -3.58
C ALA A 83 12.76 -0.86 -3.48
N THR A 84 11.91 -1.33 -4.39
CA THR A 84 10.48 -1.03 -4.44
C THR A 84 9.66 -2.31 -4.34
N LEU A 85 8.71 -2.35 -3.41
CA LEU A 85 7.67 -3.38 -3.34
C LEU A 85 6.36 -2.77 -3.82
N ARG A 86 5.68 -3.44 -4.76
CA ARG A 86 4.35 -2.99 -5.19
C ARG A 86 3.36 -4.08 -5.50
N ASN A 87 2.07 -3.73 -5.39
CA ASN A 87 0.93 -4.57 -5.71
C ASN A 87 1.07 -5.97 -5.08
N VAL A 88 1.30 -6.04 -3.77
CA VAL A 88 1.31 -7.32 -3.05
C VAL A 88 0.20 -7.33 -2.01
N ILE A 89 -0.23 -8.52 -1.60
CA ILE A 89 -1.13 -8.68 -0.47
C ILE A 89 -0.43 -9.61 0.52
N ILE A 90 -0.17 -9.14 1.73
CA ILE A 90 0.50 -9.95 2.76
C ILE A 90 -0.55 -10.53 3.70
N ARG A 91 -0.55 -11.85 3.90
CA ARG A 91 -1.51 -12.50 4.80
C ARG A 91 -0.98 -12.59 6.23
N LYS A 92 -1.92 -12.69 7.18
CA LYS A 92 -1.70 -12.90 8.62
C LYS A 92 -0.74 -14.03 9.04
N THR A 93 -0.37 -14.92 8.13
CA THR A 93 0.61 -15.98 8.39
C THR A 93 2.04 -15.45 8.48
N ALA A 94 2.31 -14.28 7.89
CA ALA A 94 3.57 -13.58 8.10
C ALA A 94 3.58 -12.95 9.49
N GLY A 95 4.58 -13.31 10.30
CA GLY A 95 4.78 -12.75 11.64
C GLY A 95 5.22 -11.30 11.59
N GLU A 96 6.05 -10.97 10.60
CA GLU A 96 6.40 -9.58 10.29
C GLU A 96 5.95 -9.26 8.85
N GLY A 97 5.62 -8.00 8.58
CA GLY A 97 5.21 -7.56 7.24
C GLY A 97 6.41 -7.36 6.31
N VAL A 98 6.86 -6.11 6.25
CA VAL A 98 7.91 -5.65 5.33
C VAL A 98 9.05 -5.04 6.14
N TYR A 99 10.27 -5.52 5.91
CA TYR A 99 11.47 -4.94 6.53
C TYR A 99 12.33 -4.21 5.51
N CYS A 100 12.50 -2.90 5.69
CA CYS A 100 13.37 -2.08 4.85
C CYS A 100 14.78 -2.00 5.44
N LEU A 101 15.62 -2.96 5.02
CA LEU A 101 16.99 -3.14 5.45
C LEU A 101 17.87 -1.96 5.00
N GLY A 102 18.50 -1.30 5.98
CA GLY A 102 19.34 -0.13 5.76
C GLY A 102 18.58 1.17 5.49
N GLY A 103 17.25 1.15 5.61
CA GLY A 103 16.36 2.29 5.39
C GLY A 103 16.22 2.70 3.91
N GLY A 104 15.19 3.51 3.61
CA GLY A 104 14.98 4.09 2.28
C GLY A 104 14.55 3.09 1.20
N CYS A 105 13.49 2.34 1.44
CA CYS A 105 12.77 1.54 0.43
C CYS A 105 11.52 2.30 -0.05
N ASN A 106 10.91 1.84 -1.15
CA ASN A 106 9.60 2.30 -1.61
C ASN A 106 8.56 1.20 -1.42
N ILE A 107 7.38 1.57 -0.91
CA ILE A 107 6.24 0.68 -0.71
C ILE A 107 5.04 1.31 -1.41
N GLU A 108 4.49 0.61 -2.40
CA GLU A 108 3.41 1.13 -3.24
C GLU A 108 2.30 0.08 -3.33
N PHE A 109 1.16 0.31 -2.67
CA PHE A 109 0.01 -0.59 -2.77
C PHE A 109 0.30 -2.01 -2.22
N VAL A 110 0.44 -2.12 -0.90
CA VAL A 110 0.81 -3.35 -0.15
C VAL A 110 -0.23 -3.68 0.92
#